data_AF-A0A351MAV6-F1
#
_entry.id   AF-A0A351MAV6-F1
#
_cell.length_a   1.000
_cell.length_b   1.000
_cell.length_c   1.000
_cell.angle_alpha   90.00
_cell.angle_beta   90.00
_cell.angle_gamma   90.00
#
_symmetry.space_group_name_H-M   'P 1'
#
loop_
_entity.id
_entity.type
_entity.pdbx_description
1 polymer ?
#
loop_
_entity_poly.entity_id
_entity_poly.type
_entity_poly.pdbx_seq_one_letter_code
_entity_poly.pdbx_strand_id
1 'polypeptide(L)' 'MSEAVAYQQFCAFLQRSCGITLGIGKEYLVKSRLSRVLDELGSDRLHDLVRALEANRPANLRLRVIDAMTTNEGSMPFCV' A
#
# COMPACT_ATOMS: atom_id res chain seq x y z
N MET A 1 -12.89 -6.34 -10.99
CA MET A 1 -12.56 -5.17 -10.16
C MET A 1 -11.74 -4.22 -11.01
N SER A 2 -12.16 -2.97 -11.16
CA SER A 2 -11.41 -1.97 -11.93
C SER A 2 -10.27 -1.39 -11.08
N GLU A 3 -9.12 -1.12 -11.70
CA GLU A 3 -7.91 -0.63 -11.03
C GLU A 3 -8.11 0.69 -10.28
N ALA A 4 -8.98 1.57 -10.81
CA ALA A 4 -9.37 2.83 -10.17
C ALA A 4 -10.06 2.62 -8.80
N VAL A 5 -10.88 1.58 -8.67
CA VAL A 5 -11.58 1.26 -7.41
C VAL A 5 -10.59 0.75 -6.37
N ALA A 6 -9.66 -0.12 -6.78
CA ALA A 6 -8.59 -0.60 -5.91
C ALA A 6 -7.73 0.56 -5.40
N TYR A 7 -7.39 1.50 -6.28
CA TYR A 7 -6.66 2.70 -5.90
C TYR A 7 -7.41 3.56 -4.87
N GLN A 8 -8.72 3.80 -5.07
CA GLN A 8 -9.51 4.56 -4.10
C GLN A 8 -9.60 3.85 -2.73
N GLN A 9 -9.80 2.53 -2.71
CA GLN A 9 -9.81 1.74 -1.48
C GLN A 9 -8.47 1.82 -0.76
N PHE A 10 -7.37 1.77 -1.51
CA PHE A 10 -6.01 1.91 -0.99
C PHE A 10 -5.75 3.31 -0.40
N CYS A 11 -6.14 4.37 -1.11
CA CYS A 11 -6.03 5.74 -0.60
C CYS A 11 -6.83 5.93 0.69
N ALA A 12 -8.06 5.43 0.75
CA ALA A 12 -8.89 5.46 1.96
C ALA A 12 -8.28 4.64 3.10
N PHE A 13 -7.53 3.57 2.81
CA PHE A 13 -6.79 2.80 3.81
C PHE A 13 -5.60 3.58 4.37
N LEU A 14 -4.79 4.21 3.53
CA LEU A 14 -3.66 5.03 3.97
C LEU A 14 -4.11 6.26 4.77
N GLN A 15 -5.19 6.92 4.35
CA GLN A 15 -5.76 8.04 5.08
C GLN A 15 -6.22 7.62 6.48
N ARG A 16 -6.85 6.45 6.62
CA ARG A 16 -7.27 5.91 7.93
C ARG A 16 -6.10 5.46 8.80
N SER A 17 -5.04 4.92 8.21
CA SER A 17 -3.93 4.32 8.96
C SER A 17 -2.86 5.34 9.35
N CYS A 18 -2.53 6.26 8.45
CA CYS A 18 -1.41 7.19 8.59
C CYS A 18 -1.84 8.67 8.57
N GLY A 19 -3.11 8.95 8.25
CA GLY A 19 -3.57 10.33 8.00
C GLY A 19 -3.04 10.93 6.68
N ILE A 20 -2.36 10.15 5.85
CA ILE A 20 -1.75 10.62 4.60
C ILE A 20 -2.80 10.57 3.48
N THR A 21 -3.12 11.73 2.92
CA THR A 21 -3.98 11.84 1.73
C THR A 21 -3.12 11.95 0.47
N LEU A 22 -3.17 10.93 -0.38
CA LEU A 22 -2.54 10.96 -1.69
C LEU A 22 -3.33 11.88 -2.63
N GLY A 23 -2.76 13.05 -2.93
CA GLY A 23 -3.32 13.98 -3.92
C GLY A 23 -3.30 13.40 -5.35
N ILE A 24 -4.24 13.85 -6.18
CA ILE A 24 -4.38 13.48 -7.59
C ILE A 24 -3.03 13.71 -8.32
N GLY A 25 -2.60 12.72 -9.12
CA GLY A 25 -1.31 12.76 -9.83
C GLY A 25 -0.15 12.05 -9.13
N LYS A 26 -0.35 11.50 -7.92
CA LYS A 26 0.65 10.68 -7.19
C LYS A 26 0.48 9.16 -7.38
N GLU A 27 -0.37 8.73 -8.32
CA GLU A 27 -0.59 7.32 -8.66
C GLU A 27 0.70 6.60 -9.05
N TYR A 28 1.59 7.27 -9.80
CA TYR A 28 2.86 6.70 -10.22
C TYR A 28 3.78 6.38 -9.03
N LEU A 29 3.76 7.22 -7.99
CA LEU A 29 4.57 7.04 -6.78
C LEU A 29 4.08 5.82 -6.00
N VAL A 30 2.76 5.69 -5.88
CA VAL A 30 2.10 4.54 -5.25
C VAL A 30 2.44 3.27 -6.01
N LYS A 31 2.29 3.26 -7.35
CA LYS A 31 2.64 2.11 -8.18
C LYS A 31 4.12 1.73 -8.04
N SER A 32 5.03 2.71 -8.07
CA SER A 32 6.47 2.45 -7.96
C SER A 32 6.87 1.89 -6.60
N ARG A 33 6.35 2.46 -5.50
CA ARG A 33 6.64 2.00 -4.13
C ARG A 33 5.99 0.65 -3.83
N LEU A 34 4.74 0.47 -4.27
CA LEU A 34 4.04 -0.79 -4.14
C LEU A 34 4.59 -1.88 -5.05
N SER A 35 5.27 -1.56 -6.15
CA SER A 35 5.89 -2.57 -7.03
C SER A 35 6.79 -3.53 -6.24
N ARG A 36 7.59 -3.01 -5.30
CA ARG A 36 8.43 -3.87 -4.43
C ARG A 36 7.57 -4.78 -3.53
N VAL A 37 6.51 -4.25 -2.94
CA VAL A 37 5.58 -5.02 -2.07
C VAL A 37 4.83 -6.08 -2.87
N LEU A 38 4.44 -5.73 -4.10
CA LEU A 38 3.78 -6.56 -5.09
C LEU A 38 4.70 -7.71 -5.54
N ASP A 39 5.95 -7.42 -5.89
CA ASP A 39 6.97 -8.41 -6.22
C ASP A 39 7.21 -9.38 -5.05
N GLU A 40 7.27 -8.87 -3.82
CA GLU A 40 7.42 -9.70 -2.62
C GLU A 40 6.20 -10.59 -2.33
N LEU A 41 5.01 -10.20 -2.82
CA LEU A 41 3.79 -11.00 -2.77
C LEU A 41 3.64 -11.92 -3.99
N GLY A 42 4.53 -11.80 -4.98
CA GLY A 42 4.43 -12.52 -6.26
C GLY A 42 3.21 -12.10 -7.09
N SER A 43 2.73 -10.87 -6.93
CA SER A 43 1.57 -10.33 -7.67
C SER A 43 1.92 -8.97 -8.24
N ASP A 44 1.58 -8.67 -9.49
CA ASP A 44 1.92 -7.38 -10.14
C ASP A 44 0.76 -6.36 -10.10
N ARG A 45 -0.39 -6.73 -9.51
CA ARG A 45 -1.63 -5.95 -9.63
C ARG A 45 -2.05 -5.32 -8.32
N LEU A 46 -2.37 -4.03 -8.38
CA LEU A 46 -2.90 -3.27 -7.24
C LEU A 46 -4.18 -3.89 -6.66
N HIS A 47 -5.03 -4.49 -7.49
CA HIS A 47 -6.25 -5.13 -7.00
C HIS A 47 -5.97 -6.37 -6.17
N ASP A 48 -4.88 -7.11 -6.43
CA ASP A 48 -4.50 -8.26 -5.63
C ASP A 48 -3.97 -7.81 -4.26
N LEU A 49 -3.22 -6.71 -4.22
CA LEU A 49 -2.82 -6.07 -2.96
C LEU A 49 -4.04 -5.65 -2.13
N VAL A 50 -5.01 -4.98 -2.76
CA VAL A 50 -6.21 -4.52 -2.06
C VAL A 50 -7.08 -5.68 -1.59
N ARG A 51 -7.22 -6.74 -2.41
CA ARG A 51 -7.88 -7.98 -1.98
C ARG A 51 -7.20 -8.61 -0.78
N ALA A 52 -5.88 -8.63 -0.75
CA ALA A 52 -5.11 -9.17 0.38
C ALA A 52 -5.26 -8.27 1.64
N LEU A 53 -5.32 -6.95 1.47
CA LEU A 53 -5.60 -5.98 2.54
C LEU A 53 -7.03 -6.13 3.11
N GLU A 54 -8.02 -6.36 2.25
CA GLU A 54 -9.41 -6.65 2.63
C GLU A 54 -9.54 -8.01 3.32
N ALA A 55 -8.87 -9.04 2.79
CA ALA A 55 -8.80 -10.36 3.40
C ALA A 55 -8.02 -10.37 4.74
N ASN A 56 -7.38 -9.25 5.09
CA ASN A 56 -6.53 -9.08 6.25
C ASN A 56 -5.45 -10.16 6.37
N ARG A 57 -4.94 -10.63 5.21
CA ARG A 57 -3.92 -11.66 5.13
C ARG A 57 -2.84 -11.30 4.11
N PRO A 58 -1.56 -11.54 4.45
CA PRO A 58 -1.06 -11.94 5.77
C PRO A 58 -1.23 -10.81 6.82
N ALA A 59 -1.28 -11.15 8.11
CA ALA A 59 -1.62 -10.19 9.18
C ALA A 59 -0.68 -8.96 9.23
N ASN A 60 0.55 -9.10 8.73
CA ASN A 60 1.56 -8.06 8.61
C ASN A 60 1.49 -7.26 7.30
N LEU A 61 0.61 -7.62 6.35
CA LEU A 61 0.52 -6.95 5.05
C LEU A 61 0.21 -5.46 5.19
N ARG A 62 -0.74 -5.11 6.07
CA ARG A 62 -1.08 -3.71 6.36
C ARG A 62 0.12 -2.91 6.82
N LEU A 63 0.87 -3.47 7.77
CA LEU A 63 2.10 -2.88 8.29
C LEU A 63 3.14 -2.72 7.19
N ARG A 64 3.36 -3.73 6.35
CA ARG A 64 4.31 -3.68 5.22
C ARG A 64 3.93 -2.63 4.18
N VAL A 65 2.65 -2.51 3.87
CA VAL A 65 2.15 -1.50 2.93
C VAL A 65 2.36 -0.09 3.48
N ILE A 66 2.05 0.12 4.76
CA ILE A 66 2.29 1.39 5.43
C ILE A 66 3.78 1.69 5.40
N ASP A 67 4.61 0.73 5.85
CA ASP A 67 6.07 0.83 5.86
C ASP A 67 6.62 1.15 4.48
N ALA A 68 6.22 0.45 3.42
CA ALA A 68 6.66 0.75 2.06
C ALA A 68 6.28 2.16 1.57
N MET A 69 5.19 2.73 2.09
CA MET A 69 4.73 4.08 1.76
C MET A 69 5.37 5.17 2.63
N THR A 70 5.77 4.86 3.87
CA THR A 70 6.43 5.80 4.80
C THR A 70 7.95 5.67 4.85
N THR A 71 8.50 4.54 4.41
CA THR A 71 9.92 4.20 4.56
C THR A 71 10.63 4.47 3.24
N ASN A 72 11.17 5.68 3.17
CA ASN A 72 12.18 6.05 2.19
C ASN A 72 13.49 5.38 2.61
N GLU A 73 13.77 4.19 2.09
CA GLU A 73 15.08 3.50 2.08
C GLU A 73 15.99 3.76 3.32
N GLY A 74 15.92 2.90 4.34
CA GLY A 74 17.10 2.67 5.20
C GLY A 74 16.94 2.54 6.71
N SER A 75 15.87 2.97 7.38
CA SER A 75 15.94 2.94 8.86
C SER A 75 14.61 2.99 9.59
N MET A 76 14.38 1.86 10.26
CA MET A 76 13.66 1.64 11.51
C MET A 76 12.13 1.55 11.46
N PRO A 77 11.56 0.42 11.91
CA PRO A 77 10.14 0.28 12.15
C PRO A 77 9.79 1.11 13.38
N PHE A 78 8.61 1.72 13.36
CA PHE A 78 8.01 2.42 14.49
C PHE A 78 8.30 1.72 15.84
N CYS A 79 8.89 2.46 16.77
CA CYS A 79 8.72 2.21 18.20
C CYS A 79 8.39 3.54 18.90
N VAL A 80 7.16 3.59 19.44
CA VAL A 80 6.61 4.46 20.50
C VAL A 80 6.78 5.97 20.41
#